data_AF-A0A1G9MZG5-F1
#
_entry.id   AF-A0A1G9MZG5-F1
#
_cell.length_a   1.000
_cell.length_b   1.000
_cell.length_c   1.000
_cell.angle_alpha   90.00
_cell.angle_beta   90.00
_cell.angle_gamma   90.00
#
_symmetry.space_group_name_H-M   'P 1'
#
loop_
_entity.id
_entity.type
_entity.pdbx_description
1 polymer ?
#
loop_
_entity_poly.entity_id
_entity_poly.type
_entity_poly.pdbx_seq_one_letter_code
_entity_poly.pdbx_strand_id
1 'polypeptide(L)' 'MTTETANKEICEVLLKGLKIQRHDFINHIQVIHALLQLGRVEKALKYIEDLAKDPELMSTPLRMHHCPDECRRKAAISD' A
#
# COMPACT_ATOMS: atom_id res chain seq x y z
N MET A 1 -0.24 -5.25 33.07
CA MET A 1 -0.93 -5.01 31.79
C MET A 1 -1.93 -6.13 31.58
N THR A 2 -3.22 -5.83 31.47
CA THR A 2 -4.26 -6.86 31.25
C THR A 2 -4.22 -7.32 29.79
N THR A 3 -4.49 -8.60 29.55
CA THR A 3 -4.51 -9.23 28.22
C THR A 3 -5.45 -8.53 27.24
N GLU A 4 -6.50 -7.89 27.76
CA GLU A 4 -7.49 -7.13 27.00
C GLU A 4 -6.91 -5.84 26.36
N THR A 5 -6.00 -5.15 27.05
CA THR A 5 -5.35 -3.94 26.52
C THR A 5 -4.39 -4.29 25.38
N ALA A 6 -3.60 -5.35 25.54
CA ALA A 6 -2.68 -5.84 24.50
C ALA A 6 -3.44 -6.29 23.24
N ASN A 7 -4.57 -6.99 23.40
CA ASN A 7 -5.40 -7.41 22.27
C ASN A 7 -5.98 -6.21 21.51
N LYS A 8 -6.37 -5.14 22.22
CA LYS A 8 -6.88 -3.92 21.60
C LYS A 8 -5.81 -3.22 20.75
N GLU A 9 -4.58 -3.11 21.27
CA GLU A 9 -3.44 -2.53 20.55
C GLU A 9 -3.11 -3.31 19.27
N ILE A 10 -3.10 -4.65 19.35
CA ILE A 10 -2.88 -5.53 18.20
C ILE A 10 -3.98 -5.34 17.15
N CYS A 11 -5.24 -5.27 17.57
CA CYS A 11 -6.37 -5.02 16.67
C CYS A 11 -6.25 -3.67 15.95
N GLU A 12 -5.86 -2.60 16.65
CA GLU A 12 -5.67 -1.28 16.05
C GLU A 12 -4.55 -1.27 15.01
N VAL A 13 -3.45 -1.96 15.31
CA VAL A 13 -2.33 -2.18 14.39
C VAL A 13 -2.78 -2.94 13.13
N LEU A 14 -3.50 -4.04 13.29
CA LEU A 14 -4.03 -4.84 12.19
C LEU A 14 -4.97 -4.03 11.30
N LEU A 15 -5.90 -3.28 11.91
CA LEU A 15 -6.83 -2.43 11.17
C LEU A 15 -6.13 -1.32 10.40
N LYS A 16 -5.06 -0.72 10.96
CA LYS A 16 -4.24 0.26 10.24
C LYS A 16 -3.54 -0.38 9.05
N GLY A 17 -2.93 -1.55 9.24
CA GLY A 17 -2.28 -2.29 8.15
C GLY A 17 -3.25 -2.64 7.01
N LEU A 18 -4.42 -3.17 7.34
CA LEU A 18 -5.46 -3.50 6.35
C LEU A 18 -5.95 -2.26 5.57
N LYS A 19 -6.04 -1.10 6.22
CA LYS A 19 -6.42 0.15 5.54
C LYS A 19 -5.38 0.58 4.50
N ILE A 20 -4.09 0.45 4.82
CA ILE A 20 -2.99 0.77 3.91
C ILE A 20 -3.00 -0.21 2.73
N GLN A 21 -3.05 -1.52 3.01
CA GLN A 21 -3.09 -2.54 1.95
C GLN A 21 -4.28 -2.33 1.00
N ARG A 22 -5.45 -2.00 1.54
CA ARG A 22 -6.63 -1.68 0.71
C ARG A 22 -6.42 -0.45 -0.16
N HIS A 23 -5.81 0.60 0.38
CA HIS A 23 -5.49 1.81 -0.37
C HIS A 23 -4.56 1.49 -1.55
N ASP A 24 -3.47 0.76 -1.29
CA ASP A 24 -2.47 0.44 -2.30
C ASP A 24 -3.06 -0.47 -3.38
N PHE A 25 -3.85 -1.47 -2.98
CA PHE A 25 -4.59 -2.32 -3.92
C PHE A 25 -5.50 -1.50 -4.86
N ILE A 26 -6.30 -0.58 -4.31
CA ILE A 26 -7.18 0.28 -5.12
C ILE A 26 -6.35 1.17 -6.04
N ASN A 27 -5.24 1.74 -5.57
CA ASN A 27 -4.35 2.57 -6.36
C ASN A 27 -3.75 1.80 -7.54
N HIS A 28 -3.25 0.58 -7.34
CA HIS A 28 -2.73 -0.25 -8.43
C HIS A 28 -3.78 -0.52 -9.50
N ILE A 29 -5.02 -0.82 -9.10
CA ILE A 29 -6.14 -1.00 -10.04
C ILE A 29 -6.46 0.30 -10.79
N GLN A 30 -6.44 1.45 -10.11
CA GLN A 30 -6.67 2.76 -10.73
C GLN A 30 -5.62 3.09 -11.79
N VAL A 31 -4.34 2.82 -11.51
CA VAL A 31 -3.24 3.02 -12.46
C VAL A 31 -3.42 2.13 -13.70
N ILE A 32 -3.72 0.84 -13.50
CA ILE A 32 -3.97 -0.10 -14.59
C ILE A 32 -5.16 0.38 -15.43
N HIS A 33 -6.27 0.73 -14.79
CA HIS A 33 -7.47 1.23 -15.47
C HIS A 33 -7.16 2.48 -16.30
N ALA A 34 -6.43 3.45 -15.75
CA ALA A 34 -6.05 4.67 -16.48
C ALA A 34 -5.15 4.36 -17.68
N LEU A 35 -4.17 3.45 -17.54
CA LEU A 35 -3.32 3.03 -18.66
C LEU A 35 -4.14 2.39 -19.79
N LEU A 36 -5.12 1.55 -19.45
CA LEU A 36 -6.02 0.93 -20.42
C LEU A 36 -6.93 1.96 -21.10
N GLN A 37 -7.52 2.90 -20.36
CA GLN A 37 -8.34 3.97 -20.93
C GLN A 37 -7.58 4.87 -21.90
N LEU A 38 -6.28 5.07 -21.68
CA LEU A 38 -5.39 5.82 -22.56
C LEU A 38 -4.87 4.99 -23.75
N GLY A 39 -5.30 3.74 -23.92
CA GLY A 39 -4.83 2.83 -24.97
C GLY A 39 -3.38 2.37 -24.79
N ARG A 40 -2.78 2.56 -23.60
CA ARG A 40 -1.37 2.21 -23.31
C ARG A 40 -1.26 0.77 -22.80
N VAL A 41 -1.72 -0.18 -23.61
CA VAL A 41 -1.87 -1.60 -23.21
C VAL A 41 -0.54 -2.23 -22.80
N GLU A 42 0.54 -1.98 -23.54
CA GLU A 42 1.87 -2.54 -23.26
C GLU A 42 2.41 -2.04 -21.91
N LYS A 43 2.13 -0.77 -21.57
CA LYS A 43 2.50 -0.22 -20.26
C LYS A 43 1.66 -0.80 -19.14
N ALA A 44 0.37 -1.05 -19.37
CA ALA A 44 -0.48 -1.72 -18.38
C ALA A 44 0.00 -3.14 -18.09
N LEU A 45 0.35 -3.91 -19.14
CA LEU A 45 0.91 -5.25 -19.00
C LEU A 45 2.23 -5.25 -18.25
N LYS A 46 3.15 -4.35 -18.63
CA LYS A 46 4.41 -4.19 -17.91
C LYS A 46 4.20 -3.83 -16.44
N TYR A 47 3.28 -2.90 -16.15
CA TYR A 47 2.95 -2.53 -14.77
C TYR A 47 2.45 -3.73 -13.96
N ILE A 48 1.59 -4.57 -14.54
CA ILE A 48 1.10 -5.80 -13.89
C ILE A 48 2.24 -6.79 -13.65
N GLU A 49 3.14 -6.95 -14.62
CA GLU A 49 4.28 -7.86 -14.51
C GLU A 49 5.27 -7.39 -13.44
N ASP A 50 5.58 -6.09 -13.40
CA ASP A 50 6.42 -5.47 -12.37
C ASP A 50 5.77 -5.64 -10.99
N LEU A 51 4.45 -5.41 -10.90
CA LEU A 51 3.67 -5.60 -9.67
C LEU A 51 3.70 -7.05 -9.19
N ALA A 52 3.54 -8.03 -10.09
CA ALA A 52 3.57 -9.44 -9.76
C ALA A 52 4.95 -9.93 -9.28
N LYS A 53 6.02 -9.25 -9.69
CA LYS A 53 7.40 -9.53 -9.28
C LYS A 53 7.79 -8.80 -7.99
N ASP A 54 6.97 -7.86 -7.52
CA ASP A 54 7.26 -7.08 -6.32
C ASP A 54 7.03 -7.94 -5.06
N PRO A 55 8.10 -8.32 -4.33
CA PRO A 55 7.98 -9.10 -3.11
C PRO A 55 7.31 -8.31 -1.97
N GLU A 56 7.28 -6.98 -2.06
CA GLU A 56 6.64 -6.13 -1.05
C GLU A 56 5.11 -6.04 -1.23
N LEU A 57 4.57 -6.40 -2.40
CA LEU A 57 3.12 -6.39 -2.66
C LEU A 57 2.33 -7.29 -1.70
N MET A 58 2.92 -8.43 -1.33
CA MET A 58 2.35 -9.39 -0.38
C MET A 58 2.96 -9.24 1.02
N SER A 59 3.92 -8.33 1.20
CA SER A 59 4.50 -8.08 2.51
C SER A 59 3.45 -7.40 3.38
N THR A 60 3.15 -8.02 4.52
CA THR A 60 2.13 -7.51 5.42
C THR A 60 2.56 -6.13 5.90
N PRO A 61 1.70 -5.08 5.87
CA PRO A 61 2.03 -3.77 6.44
C PRO A 61 2.44 -3.84 7.92
N LEU A 62 2.18 -4.96 8.58
CA LEU A 62 2.68 -5.29 9.92
C LEU A 62 4.21 -5.37 10.01
N ARG A 63 4.92 -5.63 8.91
CA ARG A 63 6.39 -5.55 8.84
C ARG A 63 6.89 -4.10 8.88
N MET A 64 6.04 -3.13 8.55
CA MET A 64 6.35 -1.70 8.47
C MET A 64 6.12 -0.95 9.79
N HIS A 65 6.12 -1.62 10.94
CA HIS A 65 6.26 -0.96 12.25
C HIS A 65 7.68 -0.43 12.54
N HIS A 66 8.35 0.04 11.49
CA HIS A 66 9.49 0.96 11.52
C HIS A 66 9.41 1.94 10.34
N CYS A 67 8.26 2.57 10.12
CA CYS A 67 8.25 3.85 9.40
C CYS A 67 7.60 4.90 10.31
N PRO A 68 8.41 5.70 11.04
CA PRO A 68 7.90 6.84 11.79
C PRO A 68 7.29 7.85 10.81
N ASP A 69 6.41 8.70 11.33
CA ASP A 69 5.51 9.69 10.71
C ASP A 69 6.00 10.60 9.54
N GLU A 70 7.10 10.30 8.85
CA GLU A 70 7.74 11.20 7.89
C GLU A 70 7.28 11.07 6.43
N CYS A 71 6.55 10.03 6.05
CA CYS A 71 6.20 9.82 4.63
C CYS A 71 5.05 10.70 4.10
N ARG A 72 4.67 11.77 4.81
CA ARG A 72 3.68 12.77 4.35
C ARG A 72 4.26 14.14 3.99
N ARG A 73 5.59 14.31 3.92
CA ARG A 73 6.19 15.62 3.53
C ARG A 73 6.81 15.69 2.13
N LYS A 74 6.97 14.59 1.39
CA LYS A 74 7.58 14.64 0.05
C LYS A 74 6.61 14.78 -1.14
N ALA A 75 5.35 15.15 -0.88
CA ALA A 75 4.42 15.57 -1.93
C ALA A 75 4.15 17.09 -1.92
N ALA A 76 4.84 17.87 -1.07
CA ALA A 76 4.64 19.32 -0.96
C ALA A 76 5.85 20.18 -1.37
N ILE A 77 6.93 19.56 -1.87
CA ILE A 77 8.07 20.30 -2.43
C ILE A 77 8.57 19.54 -3.66
N SER A 78 7.95 19.79 -4.80
CA SER A 78 8.58 19.79 -6.14
C SER A 78 7.53 20.31 -7.12
N ASP A 79 7.74 21.57 -7.50
CA ASP A 79 7.12 22.40 -8.55
C ASP A 79 5.68 22.92 -8.36
#